data_AF-A0A3B3XHM1-F1
#
_entry.id   AF-A0A3B3XHM1-F1
#
_cell.length_a   1.000
_cell.length_b   1.000
_cell.length_c   1.000
_cell.angle_alpha   90.00
_cell.angle_beta   90.00
_cell.angle_gamma   90.00
#
_symmetry.space_group_name_H-M   'P 1'
#
loop_
_entity.id
_entity.type
_entity.pdbx_description
1 polymer ?
#
loop_
_entity_poly.entity_id
_entity_poly.type
_entity_poly.pdbx_seq_one_letter_code
_entity_poly.pdbx_strand_id
1 'polypeptide(L)'
;LPELRLVQSLLDTKGVYILDCWSDVFIWIGRKSPRLVRAAALKLGQELCSMLHRPKHACVTRNLEGAECQVFKSKFKNWDDVLKVDYTRAAETVQQNDNLQGKVKKDAEQKDQMKADLTALFLPRQPAMPLTEAEQLMEEWNEDLDGMEGFVLEGKKFTRLPEEEFGHFYTQDCYVFLCRYWVPVEYEDEDEEKEKKGGEAGRGGGGGGKGDEDEEDKQPEEDFQCVVYFWQGRQASNMGWLTFTFSLQKKFESLFPGKLKVVRMTQQQENLKFLSHFKRKFIIHKGKRKQNTDSVQPSLYHIRTNGSALCTRTIQIGTDSSNLNSEFCFILKVPFESTDNQGIVYTWVGRAADPDEAKLAEDIMNSMFDDTYSKQVINEGEEPENFFWVGIGSQKEYDEDAEYMKYARLFRCSNEKGYFSVSEKCSDFCQDDLADDDIMLLDNGKEVYMWVGTQTSQVEIKLSLKACQVYIQHMRAKDSEYPRKLRLVRKGNEPHCFTRCFHAWGPFKTPPS
;
A
#
# COMPACT_ATOMS: atom_id res chain seq x y z
N LEU A 1 15.85 32.68 12.71
CA LEU A 1 16.09 32.22 11.33
C LEU A 1 17.28 32.97 10.75
N PRO A 2 18.42 32.33 10.44
CA PRO A 2 19.51 32.97 9.71
C PRO A 2 19.01 33.35 8.29
N GLU A 3 19.19 34.59 7.87
CA GLU A 3 18.86 35.10 6.51
C GLU A 3 17.40 34.98 6.02
N LEU A 4 16.40 34.74 6.90
CA LEU A 4 14.98 34.55 6.52
C LEU A 4 14.75 33.37 5.54
N ARG A 5 15.64 32.38 5.51
CA ARG A 5 15.50 31.18 4.65
C ARG A 5 15.44 29.91 5.49
N LEU A 6 14.59 28.97 5.08
CA LEU A 6 14.50 27.65 5.70
C LEU A 6 15.70 26.81 5.28
N VAL A 7 16.38 26.16 6.24
CA VAL A 7 17.50 25.23 6.00
C VAL A 7 17.23 23.93 6.75
N GLN A 8 17.69 22.79 6.22
CA GLN A 8 17.40 21.46 6.78
C GLN A 8 17.79 21.35 8.25
N SER A 9 18.89 22.00 8.66
CA SER A 9 19.38 21.98 10.04
C SER A 9 18.44 22.61 11.07
N LEU A 10 17.31 23.21 10.65
CA LEU A 10 16.26 23.68 11.55
C LEU A 10 15.38 22.55 12.07
N LEU A 11 15.42 21.37 11.44
CA LEU A 11 14.59 20.22 11.79
C LEU A 11 15.41 19.25 12.64
N ASP A 12 15.11 19.22 13.94
CA ASP A 12 15.69 18.27 14.89
C ASP A 12 14.90 16.96 14.90
N THR A 13 15.59 15.82 14.84
CA THR A 13 15.01 14.47 14.90
C THR A 13 14.11 14.22 16.13
N LYS A 14 14.31 14.96 17.22
CA LYS A 14 13.49 14.89 18.45
C LYS A 14 12.24 15.77 18.39
N GLY A 15 12.12 16.62 17.37
CA GLY A 15 11.02 17.57 17.22
C GLY A 15 9.99 17.18 16.17
N VAL A 16 8.90 17.93 16.13
CA VAL A 16 7.90 17.93 15.07
C VAL A 16 7.69 19.37 14.64
N TYR A 17 7.61 19.61 13.34
CA TYR A 17 7.60 20.96 12.77
C TYR A 17 6.45 21.11 11.79
N ILE A 18 5.77 22.25 11.85
CA ILE A 18 4.73 22.62 10.90
C ILE A 18 5.26 23.74 10.01
N LEU A 19 5.22 23.50 8.70
CA LEU A 19 5.60 24.47 7.68
C LEU A 19 4.34 24.91 6.93
N ASP A 20 3.91 26.14 7.20
CA ASP A 20 2.76 26.76 6.55
C ASP A 20 3.19 27.56 5.30
N CYS A 21 2.72 27.14 4.13
CA CYS A 21 2.97 27.79 2.84
C CYS A 21 1.71 28.44 2.24
N TRP A 22 0.69 28.75 3.05
CA TRP A 22 -0.63 29.24 2.65
C TRP A 22 -1.48 28.24 1.83
N SER A 23 -1.02 27.79 0.67
CA SER A 23 -1.69 26.74 -0.13
C SER A 23 -1.43 25.33 0.40
N ASP A 24 -0.30 25.12 1.06
CA ASP A 24 0.12 23.78 1.52
C ASP A 24 0.62 23.89 2.96
N VAL A 25 0.13 23.01 3.84
CA VAL A 25 0.60 22.89 5.22
C VAL A 25 1.34 21.57 5.35
N PHE A 26 2.63 21.62 5.68
CA PHE A 26 3.43 20.42 5.84
C PHE A 26 3.71 20.15 7.31
N ILE A 27 3.65 18.87 7.70
CA ILE A 27 3.95 18.43 9.06
C ILE A 27 5.12 17.48 8.98
N TRP A 28 6.30 17.92 9.42
CA TRP A 28 7.51 17.12 9.45
C TRP A 28 7.69 16.48 10.82
N ILE A 29 7.82 15.16 10.86
CA ILE A 29 7.91 14.36 12.09
C ILE A 29 9.31 13.76 12.21
N GLY A 30 10.03 14.18 13.26
CA GLY A 30 11.33 13.62 13.60
C GLY A 30 11.24 12.18 14.11
N ARG A 31 12.19 11.33 13.73
CA ARG A 31 12.26 9.91 14.06
C ARG A 31 12.31 9.65 15.57
N LYS A 32 12.94 10.55 16.33
CA LYS A 32 13.07 10.47 17.79
C LYS A 32 12.06 11.34 18.53
N SER A 33 11.08 11.92 17.84
CA SER A 33 10.08 12.77 18.49
C SER A 33 9.12 11.98 19.38
N PRO A 34 8.65 12.53 20.51
CA PRO A 34 7.71 11.83 21.40
C PRO A 34 6.35 11.60 20.73
N ARG A 35 5.74 10.42 20.94
CA ARG A 35 4.45 10.03 20.33
C ARG A 35 3.35 11.08 20.51
N LEU A 36 3.21 11.62 21.72
CA LEU A 36 2.20 12.64 22.04
C LEU A 36 2.38 13.93 21.21
N VAL A 37 3.64 14.36 20.98
CA VAL A 37 3.96 15.55 20.18
C VAL A 37 3.66 15.32 18.70
N ARG A 38 3.84 14.08 18.20
CA ARG A 38 3.47 13.71 16.82
C ARG A 38 1.97 13.82 16.60
N ALA A 39 1.18 13.29 17.53
CA ALA A 39 -0.28 13.35 17.48
C ALA A 39 -0.78 14.81 17.54
N ALA A 40 -0.26 15.59 18.49
CA ALA A 40 -0.60 17.00 18.63
C ALA A 40 -0.27 17.82 17.37
N ALA A 41 0.90 17.61 16.77
CA ALA A 41 1.29 18.33 15.56
C ALA A 41 0.44 17.97 14.33
N LEU A 42 0.02 16.69 14.20
CA LEU A 42 -0.89 16.25 13.13
C LEU A 42 -2.23 16.97 13.21
N LYS A 43 -2.78 17.07 14.43
CA LYS A 43 -4.04 17.77 14.69
C LYS A 43 -3.90 19.28 14.50
N LEU A 44 -2.86 19.89 15.09
CA LEU A 44 -2.58 21.32 14.93
C LEU A 44 -2.40 21.72 13.46
N GLY A 45 -1.74 20.91 12.64
CA GLY A 45 -1.59 21.20 11.21
C GLY A 45 -2.90 21.12 10.41
N GLN A 46 -3.85 20.28 10.85
CA GLN A 46 -5.20 20.22 10.27
C GLN A 46 -6.02 21.45 10.67
N GLU A 47 -6.00 21.84 11.93
CA GLU A 47 -6.70 23.03 12.41
C GLU A 47 -6.14 24.31 11.80
N LEU A 48 -4.81 24.46 11.71
CA LEU A 48 -4.18 25.59 11.02
C LEU A 48 -4.57 25.70 9.55
N CYS A 49 -4.84 24.58 8.89
CA CYS A 49 -5.33 24.56 7.52
C CYS A 49 -6.78 25.04 7.43
N SER A 50 -7.62 24.69 8.41
CA SER A 50 -9.06 25.00 8.43
C SER A 50 -9.38 26.41 8.95
N MET A 51 -8.66 26.89 9.97
CA MET A 51 -8.93 28.17 10.63
C MET A 51 -8.54 29.40 9.79
N LEU A 52 -7.55 29.25 8.89
CA LEU A 52 -7.02 30.35 8.11
C LEU A 52 -7.66 30.42 6.72
N HIS A 53 -7.84 31.64 6.20
CA HIS A 53 -8.40 31.83 4.85
C HIS A 53 -7.43 31.29 3.78
N ARG A 54 -7.82 30.20 3.12
CA ARG A 54 -6.99 29.46 2.15
C ARG A 54 -7.77 29.04 0.90
N PRO A 55 -7.08 28.72 -0.22
CA PRO A 55 -7.72 28.16 -1.41
C PRO A 55 -8.39 26.81 -1.13
N LYS A 56 -9.46 26.46 -1.88
CA LYS A 56 -10.20 25.20 -1.73
C LYS A 56 -9.37 23.92 -1.91
N HIS A 57 -8.22 24.03 -2.57
CA HIS A 57 -7.30 22.92 -2.83
C HIS A 57 -6.19 22.84 -1.77
N ALA A 58 -6.26 23.64 -0.70
CA ALA A 58 -5.24 23.60 0.33
C ALA A 58 -5.21 22.23 1.01
N CYS A 59 -4.01 21.69 1.19
CA CYS A 59 -3.84 20.34 1.70
C CYS A 59 -2.82 20.28 2.84
N VAL A 60 -3.04 19.33 3.74
CA VAL A 60 -2.12 19.02 4.83
C VAL A 60 -1.35 17.78 4.47
N THR A 61 -0.03 17.89 4.40
CA THR A 61 0.86 16.80 3.97
C THR A 61 1.83 16.42 5.09
N ARG A 62 1.77 15.17 5.52
CA ARG A 62 2.70 14.60 6.50
C ARG A 62 4.01 14.18 5.83
N ASN A 63 5.13 14.57 6.43
CA ASN A 63 6.48 14.18 6.04
C ASN A 63 7.17 13.50 7.23
N LEU A 64 7.74 12.33 7.02
CA LEU A 64 8.55 11.66 8.04
C LEU A 64 10.02 11.96 7.78
N GLU A 65 10.83 12.08 8.84
CA GLU A 65 12.28 12.27 8.72
C GLU A 65 12.92 11.16 7.87
N GLY A 66 13.52 11.56 6.74
CA GLY A 66 14.15 10.67 5.76
C GLY A 66 13.22 10.15 4.66
N ALA A 67 11.92 10.48 4.71
CA ALA A 67 10.93 10.14 3.69
C ALA A 67 10.13 11.38 3.26
N GLU A 68 10.77 12.55 3.24
CA GLU A 68 10.11 13.81 2.89
C GLU A 68 9.79 13.89 1.38
N CYS A 69 8.62 14.43 1.06
CA CYS A 69 8.22 14.65 -0.32
C CYS A 69 9.01 15.80 -0.96
N GLN A 70 9.19 15.75 -2.28
CA GLN A 70 9.97 16.75 -3.02
C GLN A 70 9.40 18.17 -2.90
N VAL A 71 8.08 18.30 -2.78
CA VAL A 71 7.41 19.59 -2.59
C VAL A 71 7.81 20.22 -1.25
N PHE A 72 7.91 19.42 -0.19
CA PHE A 72 8.41 19.87 1.11
C PHE A 72 9.88 20.26 1.04
N LYS A 73 10.74 19.39 0.47
CA LYS A 73 12.18 19.66 0.31
C LYS A 73 12.45 20.95 -0.47
N SER A 74 11.64 21.25 -1.49
CA SER A 74 11.75 22.46 -2.31
C SER A 74 11.60 23.78 -1.53
N LYS A 75 11.03 23.73 -0.30
CA LYS A 75 10.86 24.92 0.56
C LYS A 75 12.11 25.29 1.34
N PHE A 76 13.12 24.42 1.35
CA PHE A 76 14.37 24.61 2.09
C PHE A 76 15.53 24.88 1.14
N LYS A 77 16.43 25.77 1.54
CA LYS A 77 17.66 26.11 0.82
C LYS A 77 18.64 24.94 0.95
N ASN A 78 19.20 24.51 -0.19
CA ASN A 78 20.21 23.46 -0.28
C ASN A 78 19.80 22.17 0.42
N TRP A 79 18.50 21.84 0.39
CA TRP A 79 18.01 20.50 0.74
C TRP A 79 18.30 19.59 -0.45
N ASP A 80 19.58 19.36 -0.68
CA ASP A 80 20.08 18.48 -1.71
C ASP A 80 20.29 17.12 -1.04
N ASP A 81 19.44 16.15 -1.36
CA ASP A 81 19.83 14.74 -1.20
C ASP A 81 21.10 14.60 -2.03
N VAL A 82 22.27 14.48 -1.38
CA VAL A 82 23.56 14.56 -2.07
C VAL A 82 23.65 13.48 -3.15
N LEU A 83 23.27 13.86 -4.36
CA LEU A 83 23.65 13.29 -5.63
C LEU A 83 24.47 14.38 -6.30
N LYS A 84 25.79 14.35 -6.10
CA LYS A 84 26.72 15.09 -6.94
C LYS A 84 26.62 14.54 -8.35
N VAL A 85 25.75 15.12 -9.16
CA VAL A 85 25.74 14.94 -10.61
C VAL A 85 25.84 16.32 -11.24
N ASP A 86 27.06 16.71 -11.60
CA ASP A 86 27.35 17.91 -12.38
C ASP A 86 26.79 17.74 -13.81
N TYR A 87 25.66 18.37 -14.09
CA TYR A 87 25.08 18.45 -15.45
C TYR A 87 25.73 19.52 -16.35
N THR A 88 26.75 20.22 -15.85
CA THR A 88 27.43 21.32 -16.57
C THR A 88 28.38 20.86 -17.67
N ARG A 89 28.81 19.58 -17.69
CA ARG A 89 29.70 19.08 -18.76
C ARG A 89 29.04 18.74 -20.09
N ALA A 90 27.72 18.76 -20.18
CA ALA A 90 27.02 18.62 -21.47
C ALA A 90 26.62 19.97 -22.10
N ALA A 91 26.73 21.08 -21.35
CA ALA A 91 26.36 22.41 -21.82
C ALA A 91 27.52 23.16 -22.49
N GLU A 92 28.77 22.89 -22.08
CA GLU A 92 29.96 23.48 -22.73
C GLU A 92 30.14 23.03 -24.18
N THR A 93 29.64 21.85 -24.54
CA THR A 93 29.62 21.34 -25.92
C THR A 93 28.61 22.04 -26.83
N VAL A 94 27.79 22.97 -26.32
CA VAL A 94 26.77 23.73 -27.08
C VAL A 94 27.15 25.22 -27.23
N GLN A 95 28.34 25.64 -26.78
CA GLN A 95 28.80 27.04 -26.87
C GLN A 95 29.10 27.58 -28.28
N GLN A 96 28.85 26.86 -29.38
CA GLN A 96 29.21 27.34 -30.72
C GLN A 96 28.05 27.17 -31.69
N ASN A 97 27.15 28.16 -31.78
CA ASN A 97 26.63 28.65 -33.06
C ASN A 97 25.79 29.93 -32.89
N ASP A 98 26.13 30.89 -33.76
CA ASP A 98 25.90 32.33 -33.74
C ASP A 98 24.47 32.82 -34.06
N ASN A 99 24.24 34.09 -33.67
CA ASN A 99 23.28 35.09 -34.16
C ASN A 99 21.92 35.29 -33.45
N LEU A 100 21.87 36.43 -32.76
CA LEU A 100 20.74 37.03 -32.06
C LEU A 100 19.76 37.72 -33.03
N GLN A 101 18.63 37.08 -33.34
CA GLN A 101 17.39 37.78 -33.77
C GLN A 101 16.09 37.00 -33.54
N GLY A 102 16.11 35.92 -32.73
CA GLY A 102 14.94 35.04 -32.50
C GLY A 102 14.26 35.15 -31.13
N LYS A 103 14.72 36.04 -30.24
CA LYS A 103 14.30 36.07 -28.82
C LYS A 103 12.81 36.37 -28.60
N VAL A 104 12.09 36.92 -29.59
CA VAL A 104 10.64 37.20 -29.47
C VAL A 104 9.77 36.05 -30.03
N LYS A 105 10.35 35.08 -30.76
CA LYS A 105 9.63 33.86 -31.19
C LYS A 105 9.73 32.71 -30.18
N LYS A 106 10.80 32.68 -29.38
CA LYS A 106 11.06 31.60 -28.41
C LYS A 106 10.04 31.54 -27.26
N ASP A 107 9.47 32.67 -26.87
CA ASP A 107 8.47 32.72 -25.78
C ASP A 107 7.06 32.29 -26.25
N ALA A 108 6.79 32.37 -27.56
CA ALA A 108 5.57 31.81 -28.16
C ALA A 108 5.68 30.30 -28.40
N GLU A 109 6.89 29.79 -28.65
CA GLU A 109 7.19 28.35 -28.87
C GLU A 109 7.39 27.58 -27.55
N GLN A 110 7.70 28.25 -26.43
CA GLN A 110 7.80 27.59 -25.11
C GLN A 110 6.44 27.19 -24.50
N LYS A 111 5.31 27.67 -25.05
CA LYS A 111 3.98 27.23 -24.64
C LYS A 111 3.60 25.85 -25.18
N ASP A 112 4.37 25.30 -26.11
CA ASP A 112 4.02 24.07 -26.84
C ASP A 112 5.03 22.91 -26.64
N GLN A 113 5.99 23.07 -25.72
CA GLN A 113 6.78 21.93 -25.27
C GLN A 113 5.94 21.11 -24.31
N MET A 114 5.38 20.01 -24.82
CA MET A 114 4.84 18.88 -24.05
C MET A 114 5.75 18.63 -22.85
N LYS A 115 5.36 19.10 -21.66
CA LYS A 115 6.13 18.91 -20.43
C LYS A 115 6.14 17.41 -20.15
N ALA A 116 7.28 16.74 -20.34
CA ALA A 116 7.42 15.35 -19.95
C ALA A 116 7.96 15.28 -18.51
N ASP A 117 7.25 14.62 -17.60
CA ASP A 117 7.73 14.37 -16.24
C ASP A 117 8.24 12.93 -16.12
N LEU A 118 9.56 12.78 -16.07
CA LEU A 118 10.24 11.49 -15.97
C LEU A 118 10.84 11.26 -14.57
N THR A 119 10.53 12.12 -13.60
CA THR A 119 11.24 12.18 -12.31
C THR A 119 11.25 10.83 -11.59
N ALA A 120 10.15 10.09 -11.62
CA ALA A 120 10.02 8.79 -10.97
C ALA A 120 11.07 7.77 -11.40
N LEU A 121 11.52 7.81 -12.67
CA LEU A 121 12.51 6.87 -13.21
C LEU A 121 13.87 6.96 -12.52
N PHE A 122 14.20 8.13 -11.98
CA PHE A 122 15.52 8.41 -11.39
C PHE A 122 15.51 8.41 -9.87
N LEU A 123 14.34 8.32 -9.25
CA LEU A 123 14.24 8.15 -7.81
C LEU A 123 14.81 6.79 -7.40
N PRO A 124 15.49 6.70 -6.25
CA PRO A 124 15.93 5.42 -5.73
C PRO A 124 14.73 4.52 -5.44
N ARG A 125 14.89 3.22 -5.66
CA ARG A 125 13.90 2.22 -5.24
C ARG A 125 13.66 2.37 -3.73
N GLN A 126 12.39 2.35 -3.33
CA GLN A 126 12.06 2.33 -1.92
C GLN A 126 12.62 1.03 -1.29
N PRO A 127 13.32 1.13 -0.14
CA PRO A 127 13.78 -0.07 0.56
C PRO A 127 12.57 -0.85 1.08
N ALA A 128 12.74 -2.17 1.22
CA ALA A 128 11.75 -2.97 1.91
C ALA A 128 11.68 -2.54 3.38
N MET A 129 10.47 -2.53 3.94
CA MET A 129 10.25 -2.27 5.36
C MET A 129 10.79 -3.46 6.18
N PRO A 130 11.65 -3.22 7.18
CA PRO A 130 12.11 -4.28 8.08
C PRO A 130 10.94 -4.91 8.84
N LEU A 131 11.08 -6.20 9.21
CA LEU A 131 10.07 -6.93 9.97
C LEU A 131 9.70 -6.21 11.27
N THR A 132 10.69 -5.76 12.03
CA THR A 132 10.47 -5.02 13.30
C THR A 132 9.66 -3.72 13.14
N GLU A 133 9.85 -2.99 12.03
CA GLU A 133 9.07 -1.79 11.73
C GLU A 133 7.63 -2.16 11.35
N ALA A 134 7.46 -3.24 10.57
CA ALA A 134 6.15 -3.77 10.20
C ALA A 134 5.36 -4.27 11.42
N GLU A 135 6.01 -4.95 12.35
CA GLU A 135 5.44 -5.41 13.63
C GLU A 135 5.01 -4.22 14.50
N GLN A 136 5.87 -3.21 14.65
CA GLN A 136 5.55 -2.01 15.41
C GLN A 136 4.33 -1.27 14.82
N LEU A 137 4.27 -1.09 13.50
CA LEU A 137 3.12 -0.46 12.84
C LEU A 137 1.84 -1.29 13.01
N MET A 138 1.97 -2.61 12.98
CA MET A 138 0.85 -3.52 13.22
C MET A 138 0.34 -3.41 14.65
N GLU A 139 1.22 -3.37 15.65
CA GLU A 139 0.85 -3.14 17.05
C GLU A 139 0.17 -1.79 17.21
N GLU A 140 0.79 -0.69 16.76
CA GLU A 140 0.26 0.68 16.88
C GLU A 140 -1.13 0.82 16.24
N TRP A 141 -1.37 0.26 15.05
CA TRP A 141 -2.70 0.35 14.42
C TRP A 141 -3.77 -0.54 15.03
N ASN A 142 -3.38 -1.60 15.73
CA ASN A 142 -4.32 -2.47 16.44
C ASN A 142 -4.54 -2.01 17.88
N GLU A 143 -3.62 -1.26 18.50
CA GLU A 143 -3.83 -0.59 19.80
C GLU A 143 -5.01 0.38 19.72
N ASP A 144 -5.11 1.13 18.63
CA ASP A 144 -6.23 2.06 18.40
C ASP A 144 -7.53 1.34 18.01
N LEU A 145 -7.52 0.06 17.65
CA LEU A 145 -8.70 -0.65 17.14
C LEU A 145 -9.56 -1.16 18.30
N ASP A 146 -10.66 -0.46 18.55
CA ASP A 146 -11.64 -0.80 19.59
C ASP A 146 -12.57 -1.95 19.14
N GLY A 147 -12.93 -2.01 17.86
CA GLY A 147 -13.79 -3.08 17.36
C GLY A 147 -13.79 -3.22 15.85
N MET A 148 -14.02 -4.44 15.36
CA MET A 148 -14.12 -4.75 13.94
C MET A 148 -15.29 -5.68 13.65
N GLU A 149 -16.23 -5.23 12.82
CA GLU A 149 -17.38 -6.01 12.37
C GLU A 149 -17.27 -6.32 10.88
N GLY A 150 -17.32 -7.61 10.52
CA GLY A 150 -17.25 -8.08 9.14
C GLY A 150 -18.63 -8.37 8.54
N PHE A 151 -18.77 -8.11 7.25
CA PHE A 151 -19.95 -8.43 6.45
C PHE A 151 -19.53 -8.97 5.08
N VAL A 152 -20.32 -9.87 4.52
CA VAL A 152 -20.12 -10.43 3.18
C VAL A 152 -21.38 -10.31 2.35
N LEU A 153 -21.22 -10.05 1.05
CA LEU A 153 -22.35 -9.96 0.12
C LEU A 153 -22.87 -11.36 -0.23
N GLU A 154 -23.98 -11.77 0.38
CA GLU A 154 -24.68 -13.00 0.05
C GLU A 154 -25.97 -12.69 -0.72
N GLY A 155 -26.03 -13.12 -1.98
CA GLY A 155 -27.15 -12.84 -2.88
C GLY A 155 -27.26 -11.34 -3.19
N LYS A 156 -28.19 -10.64 -2.55
CA LYS A 156 -28.45 -9.20 -2.75
C LYS A 156 -28.31 -8.36 -1.47
N LYS A 157 -27.79 -8.94 -0.38
CA LYS A 157 -27.69 -8.28 0.93
C LYS A 157 -26.35 -8.60 1.59
N PHE A 158 -25.84 -7.65 2.36
CA PHE A 158 -24.72 -7.89 3.26
C PHE A 158 -25.21 -8.60 4.52
N THR A 159 -24.62 -9.76 4.80
CA THR A 159 -24.84 -10.55 6.02
C THR A 159 -23.59 -10.50 6.89
N ARG A 160 -23.74 -10.69 8.20
CA ARG A 160 -22.61 -10.69 9.13
C ARG A 160 -21.65 -11.83 8.77
N LEU A 161 -20.36 -11.52 8.66
CA LEU A 161 -19.30 -12.50 8.49
C LEU A 161 -18.93 -13.03 9.89
N PRO A 162 -18.88 -14.36 10.09
CA PRO A 162 -18.38 -14.92 11.34
C PRO A 162 -16.92 -14.51 11.61
N GLU A 163 -16.57 -14.30 12.88
CA GLU A 163 -15.26 -13.78 13.28
C GLU A 163 -14.14 -14.80 13.03
N GLU A 164 -14.45 -16.10 13.10
CA GLU A 164 -13.56 -17.19 12.73
C GLU A 164 -13.15 -17.18 11.25
N GLU A 165 -13.91 -16.48 10.39
CA GLU A 165 -13.59 -16.32 8.97
C GLU A 165 -12.86 -15.01 8.67
N PHE A 166 -12.53 -14.20 9.68
CA PHE A 166 -11.76 -12.98 9.46
C PHE A 166 -10.37 -13.34 8.92
N GLY A 167 -9.97 -12.66 7.84
CA GLY A 167 -8.75 -13.00 7.11
C GLY A 167 -8.99 -13.91 5.90
N HIS A 168 -10.18 -14.52 5.76
CA HIS A 168 -10.53 -15.35 4.61
C HIS A 168 -11.39 -14.58 3.59
N PHE A 169 -10.82 -14.35 2.41
CA PHE A 169 -11.44 -13.61 1.31
C PHE A 169 -11.62 -14.50 0.08
N TYR A 170 -12.69 -14.30 -0.68
CA TYR A 170 -12.96 -15.07 -1.89
C TYR A 170 -12.99 -14.17 -3.12
N THR A 171 -12.32 -14.60 -4.19
CA THR A 171 -12.14 -13.82 -5.43
C THR A 171 -13.45 -13.36 -6.08
N GLN A 172 -14.58 -14.05 -5.86
CA GLN A 172 -15.89 -13.72 -6.44
C GLN A 172 -16.81 -12.93 -5.52
N ASP A 173 -16.39 -12.64 -4.29
CA ASP A 173 -17.23 -11.99 -3.29
C ASP A 173 -16.77 -10.57 -2.94
N CYS A 174 -17.66 -9.84 -2.27
CA CYS A 174 -17.39 -8.51 -1.73
C CYS A 174 -17.57 -8.56 -0.22
N TYR A 175 -16.66 -7.90 0.49
CA TYR A 175 -16.62 -7.85 1.94
C TYR A 175 -16.66 -6.41 2.42
N VAL A 176 -17.23 -6.19 3.59
CA VAL A 176 -17.25 -4.90 4.27
C VAL A 176 -16.79 -5.11 5.70
N PHE A 177 -15.81 -4.34 6.15
CA PHE A 177 -15.37 -4.32 7.53
C PHE A 177 -15.62 -2.92 8.11
N LEU A 178 -16.42 -2.83 9.15
CA LEU A 178 -16.59 -1.62 9.95
C LEU A 178 -15.62 -1.69 11.13
N CYS A 179 -14.60 -0.83 11.11
CA CYS A 179 -13.60 -0.73 12.16
C CYS A 179 -13.84 0.55 12.97
N ARG A 180 -14.00 0.43 14.29
CA ARG A 180 -14.04 1.54 15.22
C ARG A 180 -12.65 1.74 15.80
N TYR A 181 -12.08 2.93 15.63
CA TYR A 181 -10.81 3.30 16.20
C TYR A 181 -11.02 4.32 17.31
N TRP A 182 -10.35 4.13 18.43
CA TRP A 182 -10.28 5.13 19.48
C TRP A 182 -9.51 6.36 18.98
N VAL A 183 -10.00 7.54 19.37
CA VAL A 183 -9.36 8.82 19.10
C VAL A 183 -9.15 9.51 20.45
N PRO A 184 -7.91 9.83 20.83
CA PRO A 184 -7.66 10.57 22.06
C PRO A 184 -8.44 11.88 22.08
N VAL A 185 -9.18 12.10 23.17
CA VAL A 185 -9.96 13.32 23.37
C VAL A 185 -9.07 14.39 23.95
N GLU A 186 -9.15 15.57 23.38
CA GLU A 186 -8.43 16.74 23.86
C GLU A 186 -9.17 17.36 25.03
N TYR A 187 -8.44 17.73 26.06
CA TYR A 187 -8.88 18.77 26.97
C TYR A 187 -8.42 20.10 26.38
N GLU A 188 -9.37 21.00 26.10
CA GLU A 188 -9.04 22.43 26.06
C GLU A 188 -8.66 22.82 27.50
N ASP A 189 -7.45 23.32 27.71
CA ASP A 189 -7.00 23.81 29.01
C ASP A 189 -7.89 25.01 29.45
N GLU A 190 -9.00 24.74 30.13
CA GLU A 190 -9.87 25.75 30.76
C GLU A 190 -9.21 26.46 31.97
N ASP A 191 -7.92 26.22 32.22
CA ASP A 191 -7.18 26.84 33.33
C ASP A 191 -6.73 28.29 33.03
N GLU A 192 -6.73 28.75 31.77
CA GLU A 192 -6.33 30.13 31.46
C GLU A 192 -7.43 31.20 31.70
N GLU A 193 -8.69 30.81 31.90
CA GLU A 193 -9.76 31.78 32.22
C GLU A 193 -9.92 32.04 33.73
N LYS A 194 -9.46 31.15 34.61
CA LYS A 194 -9.55 31.36 36.08
C LYS A 194 -8.47 32.30 36.62
N GLU A 195 -7.29 32.40 36.00
CA GLU A 195 -6.27 33.36 36.45
C GLU A 195 -6.56 34.82 36.05
N LYS A 196 -7.41 35.08 35.05
CA LYS A 196 -7.77 36.45 34.64
C LYS A 196 -8.91 37.11 35.42
N LYS A 197 -9.61 36.37 36.29
CA LYS A 197 -10.67 36.93 37.16
C LYS A 197 -10.32 37.01 38.65
N GLY A 198 -9.10 36.66 39.05
CA GLY A 198 -8.63 36.73 40.44
C GLY A 198 -7.93 38.04 40.85
N GLY A 199 -7.77 39.01 39.92
CA GLY A 199 -6.86 40.15 40.09
C GLY A 199 -7.43 41.46 40.63
N GLU A 200 -8.74 41.61 40.83
CA GLU A 200 -9.32 42.86 41.34
C GLU A 200 -10.58 42.62 42.19
N ALA A 201 -10.41 42.48 43.51
CA ALA A 201 -11.34 42.99 44.52
C ALA A 201 -10.81 42.70 45.94
N GLY A 202 -10.11 43.67 46.53
CA GLY A 202 -9.91 43.73 47.97
C GLY A 202 -11.12 44.34 48.68
N ARG A 203 -11.42 43.79 49.87
CA ARG A 203 -12.27 44.29 50.98
C ARG A 203 -13.80 44.06 50.91
N GLY A 204 -14.27 43.23 51.83
CA GLY A 204 -15.66 43.26 52.32
C GLY A 204 -15.99 41.99 53.09
N GLY A 205 -16.35 42.09 54.37
CA GLY A 205 -16.43 40.96 55.29
C GLY A 205 -17.70 40.11 55.19
N GLY A 206 -17.60 38.90 55.76
CA GLY A 206 -18.65 38.28 56.58
C GLY A 206 -19.60 37.30 55.89
N GLY A 207 -19.85 36.18 56.58
CA GLY A 207 -21.06 35.37 56.43
C GLY A 207 -20.83 34.01 55.77
N GLY A 208 -21.06 32.95 56.53
CA GLY A 208 -20.92 31.56 56.07
C GLY A 208 -21.99 31.11 55.09
N GLY A 209 -21.71 29.99 54.43
CA GLY A 209 -22.65 29.29 53.57
C GLY A 209 -22.02 28.00 53.08
N LYS A 210 -22.72 26.89 53.31
CA LYS A 210 -22.40 25.53 52.84
C LYS A 210 -22.24 25.47 51.32
N GLY A 211 -21.34 24.61 50.87
CA GLY A 211 -21.26 24.12 49.49
C GLY A 211 -20.26 22.98 49.43
N ASP A 212 -20.71 21.76 49.77
CA ASP A 212 -20.16 20.56 49.12
C ASP A 212 -20.72 20.62 47.70
N GLU A 213 -19.92 21.07 46.74
CA GLU A 213 -20.14 20.78 45.34
C GLU A 213 -19.23 19.62 45.00
N ASP A 214 -19.87 18.47 44.75
CA ASP A 214 -19.27 17.27 44.22
C ASP A 214 -18.46 17.62 42.97
N GLU A 215 -17.13 17.50 43.03
CA GLU A 215 -16.30 17.28 41.85
C GLU A 215 -16.71 15.92 41.28
N GLU A 216 -17.76 15.90 40.48
CA GLU A 216 -17.99 14.79 39.54
C GLU A 216 -16.78 14.79 38.60
N ASP A 217 -15.86 13.85 38.83
CA ASP A 217 -14.89 13.35 37.87
C ASP A 217 -15.61 13.09 36.54
N LYS A 218 -15.66 14.10 35.66
CA LYS A 218 -16.06 13.92 34.26
C LYS A 218 -14.97 13.06 33.62
N GLN A 219 -15.22 11.75 33.61
CA GLN A 219 -14.47 10.82 32.79
C GLN A 219 -14.37 11.40 31.37
N PRO A 220 -13.18 11.43 30.74
CA PRO A 220 -13.04 11.88 29.37
C PRO A 220 -14.00 11.07 28.48
N GLU A 221 -14.94 11.74 27.80
CA GLU A 221 -15.77 11.06 26.80
C GLU A 221 -14.85 10.55 25.69
N GLU A 222 -14.60 9.25 25.61
CA GLU A 222 -13.79 8.63 24.56
C GLU A 222 -14.34 8.95 23.16
N ASP A 223 -13.58 9.71 22.35
CA ASP A 223 -13.92 9.96 20.95
C ASP A 223 -13.45 8.79 20.08
N PHE A 224 -14.06 8.62 18.92
CA PHE A 224 -13.77 7.52 18.03
C PHE A 224 -14.02 7.89 16.57
N GLN A 225 -13.30 7.22 15.68
CA GLN A 225 -13.53 7.29 14.24
C GLN A 225 -13.88 5.91 13.70
N CYS A 226 -14.94 5.85 12.88
CA CYS A 226 -15.31 4.63 12.18
C CYS A 226 -14.76 4.64 10.76
N VAL A 227 -13.98 3.61 10.39
CA VAL A 227 -13.56 3.39 9.00
C VAL A 227 -14.23 2.14 8.46
N VAL A 228 -14.91 2.29 7.33
CA VAL A 228 -15.54 1.19 6.61
C VAL A 228 -14.66 0.82 5.43
N TYR A 229 -14.08 -0.37 5.49
CA TYR A 229 -13.30 -0.95 4.40
C TYR A 229 -14.22 -1.82 3.54
N PHE A 230 -14.44 -1.41 2.29
CA PHE A 230 -15.07 -2.24 1.28
C PHE A 230 -13.98 -2.94 0.48
N TRP A 231 -13.96 -4.27 0.48
CA TRP A 231 -13.02 -5.09 -0.28
C TRP A 231 -13.76 -5.81 -1.40
N GLN A 232 -13.25 -5.69 -2.63
CA GLN A 232 -13.82 -6.33 -3.81
C GLN A 232 -12.88 -7.39 -4.37
N GLY A 233 -13.35 -8.63 -4.43
CA GLY A 233 -12.63 -9.72 -5.09
C GLY A 233 -12.44 -9.44 -6.59
N ARG A 234 -11.35 -9.96 -7.16
CA ARG A 234 -10.98 -9.71 -8.55
C ARG A 234 -12.09 -10.09 -9.54
N GLN A 235 -12.74 -11.23 -9.29
CA GLN A 235 -13.84 -11.78 -10.08
C GLN A 235 -15.23 -11.36 -9.57
N ALA A 236 -15.29 -10.56 -8.49
CA ALA A 236 -16.55 -10.10 -7.94
C ALA A 236 -17.21 -9.04 -8.83
N SER A 237 -18.55 -9.03 -8.80
CA SER A 237 -19.36 -8.10 -9.58
C SER A 237 -19.23 -6.66 -9.05
N ASN A 238 -19.19 -5.70 -9.96
CA ASN A 238 -19.24 -4.27 -9.64
C ASN A 238 -20.56 -3.85 -8.95
N MET A 239 -21.61 -4.68 -9.04
CA MET A 239 -22.87 -4.45 -8.33
C MET A 239 -22.70 -4.47 -6.81
N GLY A 240 -21.68 -5.16 -6.27
CA GLY A 240 -21.46 -5.22 -4.82
C GLY A 240 -21.22 -3.85 -4.20
N TRP A 241 -20.47 -2.98 -4.89
CA TRP A 241 -20.24 -1.60 -4.45
C TRP A 241 -21.55 -0.82 -4.41
N LEU A 242 -22.37 -0.91 -5.47
CA LEU A 242 -23.67 -0.24 -5.51
C LEU A 242 -24.62 -0.76 -4.41
N THR A 243 -24.65 -2.08 -4.18
CA THR A 243 -25.42 -2.66 -3.08
C THR A 243 -24.96 -2.09 -1.74
N PHE A 244 -23.66 -1.97 -1.51
CA PHE A 244 -23.12 -1.38 -0.28
C PHE A 244 -23.54 0.08 -0.12
N THR A 245 -23.32 0.93 -1.14
CA THR A 245 -23.60 2.38 -1.08
C THR A 245 -25.08 2.67 -0.83
N PHE A 246 -25.99 1.88 -1.43
CA PHE A 246 -27.42 2.08 -1.28
C PHE A 246 -28.04 1.40 -0.05
N SER A 247 -27.31 0.49 0.61
CA SER A 247 -27.81 -0.24 1.77
C SER A 247 -27.01 0.05 3.04
N LEU A 248 -25.87 -0.60 3.23
CA LEU A 248 -25.14 -0.64 4.48
C LEU A 248 -24.45 0.70 4.78
N GLN A 249 -23.93 1.39 3.75
CA GLN A 249 -23.30 2.70 3.94
C GLN A 249 -24.25 3.71 4.59
N LYS A 250 -25.47 3.87 4.06
CA LYS A 250 -26.47 4.78 4.64
C LYS A 250 -26.82 4.46 6.09
N LYS A 251 -26.85 3.16 6.44
CA LYS A 251 -27.08 2.73 7.82
C LYS A 251 -25.92 3.14 8.71
N PHE A 252 -24.67 2.89 8.30
CA PHE A 252 -23.49 3.30 9.06
C PHE A 252 -23.39 4.83 9.18
N GLU A 253 -23.69 5.58 8.13
CA GLU A 253 -23.73 7.05 8.17
C GLU A 253 -24.79 7.56 9.16
N SER A 254 -25.94 6.89 9.27
CA SER A 254 -26.97 7.24 10.25
C SER A 254 -26.59 6.87 11.69
N LEU A 255 -25.81 5.81 11.88
CA LEU A 255 -25.33 5.37 13.20
C LEU A 255 -24.15 6.19 13.69
N PHE A 256 -23.30 6.68 12.79
CA PHE A 256 -22.08 7.43 13.10
C PHE A 256 -21.98 8.75 12.30
N PRO A 257 -22.90 9.71 12.52
CA PRO A 257 -22.91 10.96 11.76
C PRO A 257 -21.59 11.74 11.92
N GLY A 258 -20.96 12.11 10.80
CA GLY A 258 -19.72 12.89 10.79
C GLY A 258 -18.45 12.14 11.19
N LYS A 259 -18.56 10.88 11.66
CA LYS A 259 -17.42 10.06 12.15
C LYS A 259 -17.05 8.90 11.21
N LEU A 260 -17.77 8.75 10.10
CA LEU A 260 -17.58 7.64 9.15
C LEU A 260 -16.65 8.02 7.99
N LYS A 261 -15.63 7.20 7.76
CA LYS A 261 -14.78 7.24 6.56
C LYS A 261 -14.95 5.95 5.77
N VAL A 262 -15.21 6.04 4.48
CA VAL A 262 -15.33 4.86 3.61
C VAL A 262 -14.08 4.71 2.75
N VAL A 263 -13.48 3.53 2.75
CA VAL A 263 -12.31 3.18 1.94
C VAL A 263 -12.67 2.00 1.05
N ARG A 264 -12.64 2.21 -0.28
CA ARG A 264 -12.86 1.15 -1.27
C ARG A 264 -11.51 0.58 -1.71
N MET A 265 -11.40 -0.73 -1.67
CA MET A 265 -10.21 -1.49 -2.07
C MET A 265 -10.61 -2.64 -2.97
N THR A 266 -9.66 -3.04 -3.81
CA THR A 266 -9.73 -4.20 -4.68
C THR A 266 -8.67 -5.21 -4.22
N GLN A 267 -8.90 -6.47 -4.57
CA GLN A 267 -7.96 -7.55 -4.31
C GLN A 267 -6.52 -7.18 -4.73
N GLN A 268 -5.56 -7.41 -3.82
CA GLN A 268 -4.13 -7.06 -3.93
C GLN A 268 -3.83 -5.55 -4.05
N GLN A 269 -4.81 -4.67 -3.81
CA GLN A 269 -4.65 -3.21 -3.72
C GLN A 269 -5.20 -2.70 -2.39
N GLU A 270 -5.03 -3.50 -1.34
CA GLU A 270 -5.40 -3.16 0.02
C GLU A 270 -4.42 -2.15 0.63
N ASN A 271 -4.90 -1.32 1.56
CA ASN A 271 -4.02 -0.45 2.32
C ASN A 271 -3.38 -1.20 3.49
N LEU A 272 -2.20 -0.73 3.92
CA LEU A 272 -1.41 -1.35 4.98
C LEU A 272 -2.16 -1.42 6.33
N LYS A 273 -2.95 -0.40 6.68
CA LYS A 273 -3.69 -0.37 7.94
C LYS A 273 -4.72 -1.50 7.99
N PHE A 274 -5.48 -1.70 6.92
CA PHE A 274 -6.42 -2.80 6.82
C PHE A 274 -5.73 -4.17 6.90
N LEU A 275 -4.63 -4.37 6.16
CA LEU A 275 -3.87 -5.62 6.19
C LEU A 275 -3.32 -5.94 7.60
N SER A 276 -2.93 -4.91 8.36
CA SER A 276 -2.39 -5.07 9.71
C SER A 276 -3.35 -5.73 10.69
N HIS A 277 -4.66 -5.60 10.50
CA HIS A 277 -5.67 -6.20 11.39
C HIS A 277 -5.75 -7.72 11.27
N PHE A 278 -5.22 -8.28 10.18
CA PHE A 278 -5.20 -9.73 9.93
C PHE A 278 -3.88 -10.38 10.36
N LYS A 279 -2.93 -9.62 10.92
CA LYS A 279 -1.68 -10.15 11.49
C LYS A 279 -0.95 -11.11 10.54
N ARG A 280 -0.78 -10.70 9.28
CA ARG A 280 -0.18 -11.47 8.16
C ARG A 280 -0.97 -12.70 7.69
N LYS A 281 -2.11 -13.02 8.32
CA LYS A 281 -3.03 -14.09 7.92
C LYS A 281 -4.11 -13.56 6.99
N PHE A 282 -3.69 -13.08 5.82
CA PHE A 282 -4.60 -12.59 4.76
C PHE A 282 -4.69 -13.63 3.64
N ILE A 283 -5.73 -14.46 3.67
CA ILE A 283 -5.93 -15.60 2.78
C ILE A 283 -6.95 -15.24 1.69
N ILE A 284 -6.58 -15.42 0.42
CA ILE A 284 -7.46 -15.21 -0.74
C ILE A 284 -7.72 -16.54 -1.44
N HIS A 285 -8.95 -17.03 -1.33
CA HIS A 285 -9.46 -18.22 -2.00
C HIS A 285 -10.00 -17.90 -3.41
N LYS A 286 -9.80 -18.84 -4.33
CA LYS A 286 -10.43 -18.81 -5.65
C LYS A 286 -11.90 -19.24 -5.55
N GLY A 287 -12.73 -18.65 -6.41
CA GLY A 287 -14.16 -18.95 -6.47
C GLY A 287 -14.98 -18.13 -5.48
N LYS A 288 -16.13 -18.69 -5.11
CA LYS A 288 -17.15 -18.06 -4.27
C LYS A 288 -17.25 -18.75 -2.91
N ARG A 289 -17.47 -17.98 -1.86
CA ARG A 289 -17.69 -18.46 -0.50
C ARG A 289 -18.92 -19.37 -0.43
N LYS A 290 -18.82 -20.46 0.34
CA LYS A 290 -19.87 -21.48 0.52
C LYS A 290 -20.38 -22.09 -0.80
N GLN A 291 -19.58 -22.03 -1.86
CA GLN A 291 -19.92 -22.73 -3.10
C GLN A 291 -19.68 -24.23 -2.91
N ASN A 292 -20.76 -25.02 -2.95
CA ASN A 292 -20.64 -26.47 -3.04
C ASN A 292 -20.03 -26.81 -4.40
N THR A 293 -18.81 -27.31 -4.39
CA THR A 293 -18.19 -27.93 -5.56
C THR A 293 -18.40 -29.42 -5.48
N ASP A 294 -19.05 -30.00 -6.50
CA ASP A 294 -19.36 -31.44 -6.55
C ASP A 294 -18.10 -32.33 -6.61
N SER A 295 -16.92 -31.76 -6.88
CA SER A 295 -15.64 -32.48 -6.88
C SER A 295 -14.66 -31.86 -5.89
N VAL A 296 -14.14 -32.67 -4.95
CA VAL A 296 -13.08 -32.24 -4.04
C VAL A 296 -11.75 -32.27 -4.80
N GLN A 297 -11.27 -31.10 -5.22
CA GLN A 297 -10.02 -30.97 -5.99
C GLN A 297 -8.87 -30.50 -5.10
N PRO A 298 -7.62 -30.91 -5.40
CA PRO A 298 -6.45 -30.37 -4.73
C PRO A 298 -6.32 -28.85 -4.94
N SER A 299 -5.85 -28.15 -3.91
CA SER A 299 -5.68 -26.70 -3.96
C SER A 299 -4.30 -26.29 -3.45
N LEU A 300 -3.64 -25.43 -4.21
CA LEU A 300 -2.31 -24.88 -3.91
C LEU A 300 -2.44 -23.41 -3.53
N TYR A 301 -1.78 -23.02 -2.44
CA TYR A 301 -1.68 -21.66 -1.95
C TYR A 301 -0.22 -21.22 -1.94
N HIS A 302 0.03 -19.98 -2.36
CA HIS A 302 1.35 -19.37 -2.39
C HIS A 302 1.41 -18.23 -1.39
N ILE A 303 2.34 -18.34 -0.44
CA ILE A 303 2.60 -17.33 0.58
C ILE A 303 3.73 -16.44 0.06
N ARG A 304 3.47 -15.14 -0.03
CA ARG A 304 4.46 -14.18 -0.54
C ARG A 304 4.34 -12.83 0.14
N THR A 305 5.50 -12.26 0.42
CA THR A 305 5.67 -10.96 1.05
C THR A 305 6.32 -9.98 0.07
N ASN A 306 5.59 -8.93 -0.31
CA ASN A 306 6.08 -7.91 -1.23
C ASN A 306 6.45 -6.63 -0.48
N GLY A 307 7.75 -6.37 -0.30
CA GLY A 307 8.27 -5.10 0.21
C GLY A 307 8.05 -4.83 1.71
N SER A 308 7.01 -5.38 2.34
CA SER A 308 6.77 -5.30 3.79
C SER A 308 6.03 -6.54 4.27
N ALA A 309 6.32 -7.01 5.48
CA ALA A 309 5.57 -8.10 6.13
C ALA A 309 4.07 -7.78 6.26
N LEU A 310 3.67 -6.50 6.30
CA LEU A 310 2.25 -6.09 6.26
C LEU A 310 1.56 -6.48 4.95
N CYS A 311 2.31 -6.62 3.86
CA CYS A 311 1.82 -7.02 2.54
C CYS A 311 1.87 -8.53 2.30
N THR A 312 2.11 -9.34 3.35
CA THR A 312 2.09 -10.80 3.24
C THR A 312 0.69 -11.28 2.86
N ARG A 313 0.59 -12.06 1.79
CA ARG A 313 -0.68 -12.67 1.37
C ARG A 313 -0.49 -14.15 1.11
N THR A 314 -1.54 -14.92 1.40
CA THR A 314 -1.64 -16.33 1.05
C THR A 314 -2.72 -16.49 0.00
N ILE A 315 -2.32 -16.69 -1.26
CA ILE A 315 -3.26 -16.68 -2.38
C ILE A 315 -3.38 -18.07 -2.97
N GLN A 316 -4.62 -18.55 -3.13
CA GLN A 316 -4.90 -19.77 -3.86
C GLN A 316 -4.55 -19.57 -5.34
N ILE A 317 -3.61 -20.35 -5.86
CA ILE A 317 -3.12 -20.29 -7.24
C ILE A 317 -3.59 -21.51 -8.04
N GLY A 318 -3.07 -21.70 -9.25
CA GLY A 318 -3.34 -22.93 -9.99
C GLY A 318 -2.59 -24.08 -9.32
N THR A 319 -3.25 -25.22 -9.12
CA THR A 319 -2.59 -26.42 -8.60
C THR A 319 -1.74 -27.04 -9.71
N ASP A 320 -0.48 -26.64 -9.78
CA ASP A 320 0.51 -27.15 -10.73
C ASP A 320 1.90 -26.96 -10.12
N SER A 321 2.75 -27.97 -10.19
CA SER A 321 4.11 -27.93 -9.62
C SER A 321 5.02 -26.90 -10.28
N SER A 322 4.75 -26.50 -11.53
CA SER A 322 5.50 -25.41 -12.19
C SER A 322 5.34 -24.05 -11.52
N ASN A 323 4.34 -23.90 -10.63
CA ASN A 323 4.16 -22.69 -9.83
C ASN A 323 4.96 -22.69 -8.53
N LEU A 324 5.61 -23.79 -8.16
CA LEU A 324 6.49 -23.82 -6.99
C LEU A 324 7.68 -22.89 -7.20
N ASN A 325 8.32 -22.51 -6.10
CA ASN A 325 9.55 -21.73 -6.15
C ASN A 325 10.36 -21.93 -4.89
N SER A 326 11.66 -22.21 -5.04
CA SER A 326 12.56 -22.56 -3.93
C SER A 326 12.73 -21.46 -2.86
N GLU A 327 12.37 -20.21 -3.14
CA GLU A 327 12.48 -19.06 -2.21
C GLU A 327 11.18 -18.77 -1.44
N PHE A 328 10.10 -19.53 -1.69
CA PHE A 328 8.79 -19.29 -1.08
C PHE A 328 8.24 -20.54 -0.38
N CYS A 329 7.20 -20.32 0.42
CA CYS A 329 6.42 -21.37 1.06
C CYS A 329 5.06 -21.54 0.37
N PHE A 330 4.60 -22.78 0.32
CA PHE A 330 3.34 -23.14 -0.31
C PHE A 330 2.52 -24.05 0.61
N ILE A 331 1.20 -23.97 0.52
CA ILE A 331 0.30 -24.91 1.19
C ILE A 331 -0.46 -25.69 0.13
N LEU A 332 -0.31 -27.02 0.13
CA LEU A 332 -1.02 -27.93 -0.77
C LEU A 332 -2.03 -28.75 0.03
N LYS A 333 -3.32 -28.52 -0.23
CA LYS A 333 -4.40 -29.37 0.26
C LYS A 333 -4.68 -30.47 -0.76
N VAL A 334 -4.54 -31.73 -0.35
CA VAL A 334 -4.87 -32.92 -1.13
C VAL A 334 -6.05 -33.64 -0.45
N PRO A 335 -7.28 -33.44 -0.94
CA PRO A 335 -8.46 -34.06 -0.34
C PRO A 335 -8.55 -35.56 -0.64
N PHE A 336 -9.18 -36.32 0.25
CA PHE A 336 -9.53 -37.73 0.06
C PHE A 336 -11.05 -37.92 0.02
N GLU A 337 -11.50 -38.91 -0.75
CA GLU A 337 -12.89 -39.39 -0.74
C GLU A 337 -13.11 -40.37 0.43
N SER A 338 -12.85 -39.93 1.66
CA SER A 338 -13.03 -40.74 2.87
C SER A 338 -13.83 -39.97 3.92
N THR A 339 -14.60 -40.70 4.73
CA THR A 339 -15.40 -40.14 5.84
C THR A 339 -14.58 -39.87 7.08
N ASP A 340 -13.47 -40.59 7.28
CA ASP A 340 -12.71 -40.58 8.55
C ASP A 340 -11.51 -39.63 8.49
N ASN A 341 -11.01 -39.34 7.29
CA ASN A 341 -9.92 -38.40 7.03
C ASN A 341 -10.21 -37.65 5.74
N GLN A 342 -10.38 -36.33 5.84
CA GLN A 342 -10.76 -35.50 4.69
C GLN A 342 -9.60 -35.27 3.71
N GLY A 343 -8.37 -35.60 4.08
CA GLY A 343 -7.20 -35.46 3.21
C GLY A 343 -5.91 -35.14 3.96
N ILE A 344 -4.87 -34.80 3.20
CA ILE A 344 -3.59 -34.35 3.73
C ILE A 344 -3.36 -32.90 3.28
N VAL A 345 -2.86 -32.07 4.20
CA VAL A 345 -2.39 -30.72 3.91
C VAL A 345 -0.90 -30.66 4.16
N TYR A 346 -0.16 -30.24 3.13
CA TYR A 346 1.27 -30.05 3.20
C TYR A 346 1.60 -28.56 3.27
N THR A 347 2.45 -28.16 4.21
CA THR A 347 3.24 -26.94 4.10
C THR A 347 4.56 -27.31 3.44
N TRP A 348 4.74 -26.92 2.19
CA TRP A 348 5.99 -27.11 1.45
C TRP A 348 6.88 -25.89 1.65
N VAL A 349 8.08 -26.10 2.18
CA VAL A 349 9.07 -25.06 2.50
C VAL A 349 10.19 -25.15 1.47
N GLY A 350 10.31 -24.12 0.63
CA GLY A 350 11.40 -24.02 -0.33
C GLY A 350 12.76 -23.97 0.38
N ARG A 351 13.79 -24.55 -0.25
CA ARG A 351 15.13 -24.67 0.34
C ARG A 351 15.81 -23.33 0.64
N ALA A 352 15.36 -22.24 -0.01
CA ALA A 352 15.83 -20.88 0.17
C ALA A 352 14.75 -19.96 0.79
N ALA A 353 13.64 -20.51 1.27
CA ALA A 353 12.59 -19.74 1.91
C ALA A 353 13.06 -19.11 3.23
N ASP A 354 12.52 -17.93 3.55
CA ASP A 354 12.80 -17.26 4.81
C ASP A 354 12.23 -18.08 6.00
N PRO A 355 13.02 -18.34 7.07
CA PRO A 355 12.56 -19.12 8.22
C PRO A 355 11.33 -18.53 8.94
N ASP A 356 11.18 -17.21 8.95
CA ASP A 356 10.00 -16.54 9.53
C ASP A 356 8.75 -16.81 8.68
N GLU A 357 8.88 -16.78 7.35
CA GLU A 357 7.80 -17.12 6.42
C GLU A 357 7.44 -18.61 6.49
N ALA A 358 8.42 -19.50 6.71
CA ALA A 358 8.17 -20.93 6.91
C ALA A 358 7.34 -21.20 8.18
N LYS A 359 7.67 -20.52 9.29
CA LYS A 359 6.88 -20.59 10.53
C LYS A 359 5.47 -20.02 10.33
N LEU A 360 5.36 -18.88 9.64
CA LEU A 360 4.07 -18.30 9.30
C LEU A 360 3.22 -19.25 8.43
N ALA A 361 3.84 -19.94 7.47
CA ALA A 361 3.18 -20.91 6.61
C ALA A 361 2.54 -22.05 7.40
N GLU A 362 3.29 -22.61 8.36
CA GLU A 362 2.81 -23.64 9.27
C GLU A 362 1.65 -23.11 10.14
N ASP A 363 1.78 -21.90 10.70
CA ASP A 363 0.73 -21.27 11.49
C ASP A 363 -0.55 -21.01 10.67
N ILE A 364 -0.41 -20.62 9.39
CA ILE A 364 -1.53 -20.43 8.48
C ILE A 364 -2.19 -21.78 8.18
N MET A 365 -1.42 -22.82 7.84
CA MET A 365 -1.94 -24.18 7.61
C MET A 365 -2.75 -24.67 8.82
N ASN A 366 -2.20 -24.53 10.03
CA ASN A 366 -2.85 -24.99 11.26
C ASN A 366 -4.14 -24.22 11.56
N SER A 367 -4.21 -22.93 11.22
CA SER A 367 -5.43 -22.13 11.40
C SER A 367 -6.48 -22.33 10.31
N MET A 368 -6.05 -22.61 9.08
CA MET A 368 -6.92 -22.68 7.91
C MET A 368 -7.64 -24.03 7.77
N PHE A 369 -7.05 -25.10 8.29
CA PHE A 369 -7.60 -26.45 8.20
C PHE A 369 -7.80 -27.04 9.59
N ASP A 370 -8.95 -27.64 9.81
CA ASP A 370 -9.27 -28.34 11.06
C ASP A 370 -8.49 -29.67 11.19
N ASP A 371 -8.68 -30.36 12.30
CA ASP A 371 -7.97 -31.60 12.63
C ASP A 371 -8.51 -32.83 11.88
N THR A 372 -9.50 -32.65 10.99
CA THR A 372 -9.96 -33.73 10.09
C THR A 372 -9.00 -33.98 8.94
N TYR A 373 -8.05 -33.06 8.70
CA TYR A 373 -6.95 -33.23 7.77
C TYR A 373 -5.67 -33.61 8.51
N SER A 374 -4.90 -34.52 7.92
CA SER A 374 -3.51 -34.75 8.35
C SER A 374 -2.64 -33.58 7.89
N LYS A 375 -1.93 -32.92 8.81
CA LYS A 375 -1.10 -31.74 8.51
C LYS A 375 0.37 -32.13 8.57
N GLN A 376 1.16 -31.78 7.55
CA GLN A 376 2.59 -32.10 7.47
C GLN A 376 3.39 -30.92 6.93
N VAL A 377 4.53 -30.63 7.56
CA VAL A 377 5.52 -29.70 7.01
C VAL A 377 6.58 -30.54 6.29
N ILE A 378 6.91 -30.17 5.05
CA ILE A 378 7.88 -30.86 4.21
C ILE A 378 8.86 -29.84 3.61
N ASN A 379 10.14 -30.19 3.57
CA ASN A 379 11.15 -29.37 2.91
C ASN A 379 11.27 -29.76 1.43
N GLU A 380 11.68 -28.81 0.60
CA GLU A 380 12.05 -29.06 -0.79
C GLU A 380 13.08 -30.19 -0.91
N GLY A 381 12.78 -31.19 -1.74
CA GLY A 381 13.60 -32.40 -1.92
C GLY A 381 13.25 -33.57 -0.97
N GLU A 382 12.38 -33.35 0.02
CA GLU A 382 11.87 -34.38 0.95
C GLU A 382 10.42 -34.76 0.64
N GLU A 383 9.92 -34.47 -0.56
CA GLU A 383 8.52 -34.69 -0.91
C GLU A 383 8.15 -36.18 -1.02
N PRO A 384 7.03 -36.63 -0.42
CA PRO A 384 6.56 -38.00 -0.60
C PRO A 384 6.17 -38.29 -2.06
N GLU A 385 6.87 -39.23 -2.70
CA GLU A 385 6.71 -39.56 -4.14
C GLU A 385 5.25 -39.83 -4.56
N ASN A 386 4.50 -40.57 -3.75
CA ASN A 386 3.19 -41.09 -4.13
C ASN A 386 2.00 -40.14 -3.90
N PHE A 387 2.12 -39.16 -3.00
CA PHE A 387 0.97 -38.35 -2.57
C PHE A 387 1.13 -36.88 -2.93
N PHE A 388 2.32 -36.31 -2.75
CA PHE A 388 2.54 -34.90 -3.03
C PHE A 388 2.50 -34.62 -4.54
N TRP A 389 3.34 -35.32 -5.32
CA TRP A 389 3.44 -35.10 -6.76
C TRP A 389 2.17 -35.48 -7.52
N VAL A 390 1.45 -36.50 -7.05
CA VAL A 390 0.13 -36.86 -7.60
C VAL A 390 -0.91 -35.81 -7.23
N GLY A 391 -0.93 -35.35 -5.97
CA GLY A 391 -1.88 -34.35 -5.49
C GLY A 391 -1.71 -32.98 -6.15
N ILE A 392 -0.48 -32.57 -6.46
CA ILE A 392 -0.20 -31.32 -7.19
C ILE A 392 -0.31 -31.49 -8.73
N GLY A 393 -0.44 -32.72 -9.21
CA GLY A 393 -0.67 -33.09 -10.61
C GLY A 393 0.46 -33.92 -11.23
N SER A 394 1.68 -33.39 -11.25
CA SER A 394 2.89 -34.10 -11.70
C SER A 394 4.14 -33.32 -11.28
N GLN A 395 5.32 -33.93 -11.28
CA GLN A 395 6.58 -33.22 -11.07
C GLN A 395 7.01 -32.51 -12.36
N LYS A 396 7.26 -31.21 -12.29
CA LYS A 396 7.73 -30.35 -13.41
C LYS A 396 8.86 -29.46 -12.92
N GLU A 397 9.58 -28.85 -13.87
CA GLU A 397 10.53 -27.79 -13.55
C GLU A 397 9.79 -26.56 -13.01
N TYR A 398 10.40 -25.93 -12.02
CA TYR A 398 9.91 -24.73 -11.35
C TYR A 398 11.07 -23.78 -11.06
N ASP A 399 10.76 -22.54 -10.69
CA ASP A 399 11.78 -21.52 -10.47
C ASP A 399 12.56 -21.77 -9.17
N GLU A 400 13.88 -21.59 -9.20
CA GLU A 400 14.72 -21.80 -8.01
C GLU A 400 15.21 -20.50 -7.36
N ASP A 401 14.79 -19.36 -7.90
CA ASP A 401 15.21 -18.03 -7.44
C ASP A 401 14.01 -17.07 -7.33
N ALA A 402 14.19 -16.01 -6.54
CA ALA A 402 13.28 -14.88 -6.49
C ALA A 402 14.04 -13.56 -6.56
N GLU A 403 15.18 -13.53 -7.26
CA GLU A 403 16.08 -12.37 -7.30
C GLU A 403 15.38 -11.11 -7.81
N TYR A 404 14.41 -11.28 -8.73
CA TYR A 404 13.58 -10.20 -9.24
C TYR A 404 12.91 -9.38 -8.11
N MET A 405 12.59 -9.96 -6.96
CA MET A 405 11.98 -9.24 -5.82
C MET A 405 12.86 -8.10 -5.30
N LYS A 406 14.19 -8.25 -5.40
CA LYS A 406 15.16 -7.24 -4.94
C LYS A 406 15.22 -6.02 -5.87
N TYR A 407 14.86 -6.21 -7.14
CA TYR A 407 15.02 -5.20 -8.18
C TYR A 407 13.70 -4.70 -8.79
N ALA A 408 12.62 -5.47 -8.64
CA ALA A 408 11.31 -5.22 -9.23
C ALA A 408 10.84 -3.79 -8.96
N ARG A 409 10.59 -3.05 -10.05
CA ARG A 409 9.97 -1.72 -10.05
C ARG A 409 8.98 -1.64 -11.19
N LEU A 410 7.76 -1.20 -10.89
CA LEU A 410 6.71 -1.00 -11.87
C LEU A 410 6.43 0.50 -12.02
N PHE A 411 6.49 1.01 -13.24
CA PHE A 411 6.13 2.39 -13.55
C PHE A 411 4.96 2.44 -14.52
N ARG A 412 4.09 3.43 -14.35
CA ARG A 412 3.01 3.77 -15.28
C ARG A 412 3.43 4.97 -16.10
N CYS A 413 3.40 4.84 -17.42
CA CYS A 413 3.58 5.93 -18.36
C CYS A 413 2.21 6.32 -18.92
N SER A 414 1.75 7.53 -18.61
CA SER A 414 0.40 7.99 -18.95
C SER A 414 0.38 9.46 -19.31
N ASN A 415 -0.63 9.86 -20.10
CA ASN A 415 -0.92 11.25 -20.45
C ASN A 415 -2.13 11.85 -19.71
N GLU A 416 -2.72 11.13 -18.74
CA GLU A 416 -3.94 11.53 -18.00
C GLU A 416 -3.87 12.94 -17.38
N LYS A 417 -2.66 13.40 -17.01
CA LYS A 417 -2.44 14.74 -16.44
C LYS A 417 -2.47 15.87 -17.48
N GLY A 418 -2.82 15.56 -18.73
CA GLY A 418 -2.73 16.47 -19.88
C GLY A 418 -1.32 16.58 -20.46
N TYR A 419 -0.36 15.81 -19.94
CA TYR A 419 1.02 15.76 -20.39
C TYR A 419 1.64 14.38 -20.07
N PHE A 420 2.69 14.00 -20.79
CA PHE A 420 3.35 12.71 -20.58
C PHE A 420 4.04 12.66 -19.23
N SER A 421 3.64 11.74 -18.37
CA SER A 421 4.20 11.59 -17.03
C SER A 421 4.47 10.13 -16.70
N VAL A 422 5.53 9.91 -15.93
CA VAL A 422 5.87 8.59 -15.39
C VAL A 422 5.70 8.62 -13.88
N SER A 423 4.92 7.69 -13.35
CA SER A 423 4.77 7.46 -11.92
C SER A 423 5.21 6.05 -11.55
N GLU A 424 5.84 5.90 -10.39
CA GLU A 424 6.20 4.59 -9.83
C GLU A 424 5.04 4.04 -8.99
N LYS A 425 4.77 2.75 -9.14
CA LYS A 425 3.89 1.98 -8.27
C LYS A 425 4.68 1.50 -7.05
N CYS A 426 4.01 1.33 -5.92
CA CYS A 426 4.64 0.78 -4.71
C CYS A 426 5.21 -0.63 -4.98
N SER A 427 6.12 -1.09 -4.11
CA SER A 427 6.75 -2.42 -4.26
C SER A 427 5.75 -3.58 -4.19
N ASP A 428 4.57 -3.37 -3.61
CA ASP A 428 3.46 -4.33 -3.56
C ASP A 428 2.49 -4.16 -4.74
N PHE A 429 3.02 -4.06 -5.95
CA PHE A 429 2.19 -3.96 -7.16
C PHE A 429 1.60 -5.32 -7.57
N CYS A 430 0.44 -5.30 -8.23
CA CYS A 430 -0.26 -6.51 -8.65
C CYS A 430 -0.58 -6.52 -10.17
N GLN A 431 -1.09 -7.65 -10.67
CA GLN A 431 -1.46 -7.76 -12.08
C GLN A 431 -2.49 -6.70 -12.51
N ASP A 432 -3.41 -6.32 -11.61
CA ASP A 432 -4.46 -5.34 -11.91
C ASP A 432 -3.94 -3.89 -11.89
N ASP A 433 -2.67 -3.65 -11.55
CA ASP A 433 -1.98 -2.38 -11.81
C ASP A 433 -1.57 -2.19 -13.28
N LEU A 434 -1.68 -3.24 -14.11
CA LEU A 434 -1.43 -3.15 -15.54
C LEU A 434 -2.63 -2.54 -16.26
N ALA A 435 -2.63 -1.21 -16.35
CA ALA A 435 -3.68 -0.42 -16.98
C ALA A 435 -3.70 -0.62 -18.51
N ASP A 436 -4.82 -1.10 -19.05
CA ASP A 436 -4.97 -1.48 -20.47
C ASP A 436 -4.93 -0.30 -21.45
N ASP A 437 -5.18 0.90 -20.95
CA ASP A 437 -5.11 2.20 -21.61
C ASP A 437 -3.73 2.85 -21.53
N ASP A 438 -2.80 2.30 -20.74
CA ASP A 438 -1.46 2.85 -20.56
C ASP A 438 -0.33 1.87 -20.90
N ILE A 439 0.88 2.39 -20.82
CA ILE A 439 2.12 1.62 -20.94
C ILE A 439 2.76 1.47 -19.58
N MET A 440 3.16 0.24 -19.26
CA MET A 440 3.82 -0.08 -18.00
C MET A 440 5.28 -0.44 -18.25
N LEU A 441 6.17 0.06 -17.40
CA LEU A 441 7.59 -0.29 -17.41
C LEU A 441 7.88 -1.16 -16.20
N LEU A 442 8.35 -2.38 -16.42
CA LEU A 442 8.75 -3.29 -15.34
C LEU A 442 10.25 -3.57 -15.44
N ASP A 443 11.03 -3.08 -14.49
CA ASP A 443 12.44 -3.47 -14.31
C ASP A 443 12.51 -4.62 -13.31
N ASN A 444 12.97 -5.80 -13.73
CA ASN A 444 13.12 -6.97 -12.84
C ASN A 444 14.58 -7.21 -12.41
N GLY A 445 15.50 -6.29 -12.70
CA GLY A 445 16.92 -6.45 -12.41
C GLY A 445 17.76 -6.97 -13.57
N LYS A 446 17.15 -7.65 -14.54
CA LYS A 446 17.85 -8.20 -15.73
C LYS A 446 17.31 -7.60 -17.02
N GLU A 447 15.99 -7.44 -17.08
CA GLU A 447 15.26 -6.91 -18.23
C GLU A 447 14.34 -5.76 -17.78
N VAL A 448 14.20 -4.77 -18.66
CA VAL A 448 13.19 -3.71 -18.54
C VAL A 448 12.14 -4.02 -19.59
N TYR A 449 10.96 -4.43 -19.14
CA TYR A 449 9.83 -4.71 -20.00
C TYR A 449 9.01 -3.45 -20.20
N MET A 450 8.78 -3.09 -21.46
CA MET A 450 7.75 -2.15 -21.86
C MET A 450 6.49 -2.96 -22.19
N TRP A 451 5.58 -3.04 -21.22
CA TRP A 451 4.28 -3.68 -21.38
C TRP A 451 3.29 -2.70 -22.00
N VAL A 452 2.64 -3.10 -23.09
CA VAL A 452 1.75 -2.26 -23.89
C VAL A 452 0.32 -2.77 -23.78
N GLY A 453 -0.55 -1.95 -23.18
CA GLY A 453 -1.99 -2.16 -23.13
C GLY A 453 -2.65 -2.04 -24.51
N THR A 454 -3.83 -2.64 -24.66
CA THR A 454 -4.51 -2.72 -25.96
C THR A 454 -5.14 -1.40 -26.42
N GLN A 455 -5.36 -0.47 -25.49
CA GLN A 455 -6.03 0.82 -25.73
C GLN A 455 -5.04 2.01 -25.75
N THR A 456 -3.75 1.73 -25.87
CA THR A 456 -2.68 2.73 -25.85
C THR A 456 -2.53 3.49 -27.18
N SER A 457 -2.16 4.77 -27.12
CA SER A 457 -1.91 5.58 -28.31
C SER A 457 -0.48 5.41 -28.87
N GLN A 458 -0.31 5.64 -30.18
CA GLN A 458 1.02 5.65 -30.83
C GLN A 458 1.97 6.70 -30.23
N VAL A 459 1.40 7.82 -29.74
CA VAL A 459 2.16 8.88 -29.09
C VAL A 459 2.73 8.38 -27.77
N GLU A 460 1.92 7.71 -26.94
CA GLU A 460 2.39 7.10 -25.69
C GLU A 460 3.44 6.04 -25.95
N ILE A 461 3.24 5.16 -26.94
CA ILE A 461 4.24 4.14 -27.31
C ILE A 461 5.60 4.79 -27.62
N LYS A 462 5.61 5.86 -28.42
CA LYS A 462 6.85 6.53 -28.80
C LYS A 462 7.53 7.20 -27.60
N LEU A 463 6.77 7.82 -26.70
CA LEU A 463 7.30 8.52 -25.53
C LEU A 463 7.80 7.55 -24.47
N SER A 464 7.05 6.48 -24.19
CA SER A 464 7.45 5.42 -23.27
C SER A 464 8.68 4.67 -23.75
N LEU A 465 8.82 4.45 -25.07
CA LEU A 465 10.06 3.88 -25.61
C LEU A 465 11.28 4.76 -25.33
N LYS A 466 11.13 6.09 -25.48
CA LYS A 466 12.20 7.04 -25.10
C LYS A 466 12.47 7.01 -23.60
N ALA A 467 11.42 6.95 -22.77
CA ALA A 467 11.53 6.84 -21.32
C ALA A 467 12.31 5.57 -20.91
N CYS A 468 12.00 4.41 -21.51
CA CYS A 468 12.74 3.16 -21.32
C CYS A 468 14.22 3.30 -21.67
N GLN A 469 14.54 3.93 -22.81
CA GLN A 469 15.91 4.12 -23.26
C GLN A 469 16.71 4.97 -22.26
N VAL A 470 16.12 6.07 -21.79
CA VAL A 470 16.72 6.96 -20.80
C VAL A 470 16.90 6.23 -19.46
N TYR A 471 15.90 5.46 -19.02
CA TYR A 471 15.99 4.65 -17.80
C TYR A 471 17.13 3.62 -17.87
N ILE A 472 17.24 2.89 -18.97
CA ILE A 472 18.32 1.89 -19.16
C ILE A 472 19.70 2.56 -19.20
N GLN A 473 19.82 3.73 -19.83
CA GLN A 473 21.07 4.49 -19.82
C GLN A 473 21.45 4.94 -18.40
N HIS A 474 20.48 5.42 -17.62
CA HIS A 474 20.67 5.76 -16.22
C HIS A 474 21.11 4.55 -15.39
N MET A 475 20.42 3.42 -15.53
CA MET A 475 20.76 2.17 -14.82
C MET A 475 22.16 1.69 -15.19
N ARG A 476 22.56 1.76 -16.45
CA ARG A 476 23.94 1.41 -16.88
C ARG A 476 25.01 2.30 -16.24
N ALA A 477 24.71 3.58 -16.02
CA ALA A 477 25.64 4.50 -15.37
C ALA A 477 25.75 4.25 -13.86
N LYS A 478 24.67 3.79 -13.23
CA LYS A 478 24.61 3.51 -11.79
C LYS A 478 25.13 2.11 -11.42
N ASP A 479 24.84 1.13 -12.26
CA ASP A 479 25.13 -0.29 -12.08
C ASP A 479 25.62 -0.86 -13.42
N SER A 480 26.94 -0.84 -13.59
CA SER A 480 27.59 -1.34 -14.81
C SER A 480 27.69 -2.86 -14.86
N GLU A 481 27.52 -3.53 -13.72
CA GLU A 481 27.70 -4.98 -13.58
C GLU A 481 26.48 -5.74 -14.12
N TYR A 482 25.28 -5.19 -13.96
CA TYR A 482 24.03 -5.81 -14.41
C TYR A 482 23.32 -4.97 -15.50
N PRO A 483 23.79 -4.98 -16.75
CA PRO A 483 23.17 -4.17 -17.81
C PRO A 483 21.75 -4.65 -18.13
N ARG A 484 20.77 -3.76 -17.98
CA ARG A 484 19.37 -4.03 -18.29
C ARG A 484 19.12 -4.16 -19.80
N LYS A 485 18.35 -5.17 -20.21
CA LYS A 485 17.91 -5.36 -21.61
C LYS A 485 16.47 -4.90 -21.80
N LEU A 486 16.20 -4.10 -22.83
CA LEU A 486 14.83 -3.69 -23.16
C LEU A 486 14.07 -4.86 -23.82
N ARG A 487 12.85 -5.10 -23.37
CA ARG A 487 11.92 -6.08 -23.95
C ARG A 487 10.55 -5.44 -24.16
N LEU A 488 9.89 -5.77 -25.27
CA LEU A 488 8.51 -5.40 -25.51
C LEU A 488 7.60 -6.54 -25.09
N VAL A 489 6.55 -6.22 -24.32
CA VAL A 489 5.51 -7.17 -23.92
C VAL A 489 4.17 -6.58 -24.32
N ARG A 490 3.28 -7.42 -24.86
CA ARG A 490 1.91 -7.02 -25.18
C ARG A 490 0.95 -7.75 -24.25
N LYS A 491 -0.14 -7.10 -23.87
CA LYS A 491 -1.21 -7.72 -23.09
C LYS A 491 -1.62 -9.07 -23.69
N GLY A 492 -1.63 -10.11 -22.87
CA GLY A 492 -2.02 -11.48 -23.26
C GLY A 492 -0.90 -12.31 -23.90
N ASN A 493 0.31 -11.76 -24.04
CA ASN A 493 1.49 -12.48 -24.49
C ASN A 493 2.70 -12.19 -23.56
N GLU A 494 2.45 -12.21 -22.25
CA GLU A 494 3.46 -12.02 -21.23
C GLU A 494 4.32 -13.28 -21.05
N PRO A 495 5.66 -13.18 -21.13
CA PRO A 495 6.55 -14.31 -20.86
C PRO A 495 6.63 -14.61 -19.35
N HIS A 496 7.05 -15.82 -19.00
CA HIS A 496 7.18 -16.24 -17.60
C HIS A 496 8.04 -15.30 -16.73
N CYS A 497 9.17 -14.83 -17.27
CA CYS A 497 10.06 -13.88 -16.57
C CYS A 497 9.39 -12.54 -16.23
N PHE A 498 8.33 -12.16 -16.95
CA PHE A 498 7.48 -11.01 -16.63
C PHE A 498 6.42 -11.41 -15.60
N THR A 499 5.67 -12.49 -15.84
CA THR A 499 4.52 -12.86 -15.00
C THR A 499 4.90 -13.22 -13.58
N ARG A 500 6.07 -13.86 -13.36
CA ARG A 500 6.57 -14.22 -12.02
C ARG A 500 6.81 -13.02 -11.10
N CYS A 501 6.99 -11.82 -11.68
CA CYS A 501 7.11 -10.59 -10.90
C CYS A 501 5.83 -10.23 -10.13
N PHE A 502 4.68 -10.76 -10.53
CA PHE A 502 3.37 -10.47 -9.93
C PHE A 502 2.88 -11.67 -9.11
N HIS A 503 2.38 -11.42 -7.91
CA HIS A 503 1.87 -12.49 -7.06
C HIS A 503 0.54 -13.03 -7.59
N ALA A 504 0.46 -14.35 -7.80
CA ALA A 504 -0.72 -15.05 -8.27
C ALA A 504 -1.25 -14.55 -9.63
N TRP A 505 -0.34 -14.39 -10.60
CA TRP A 505 -0.69 -14.09 -11.99
C TRP A 505 -1.76 -15.05 -12.53
N GLY A 506 -2.72 -14.51 -13.27
CA GLY A 506 -3.81 -15.28 -13.86
C GLY A 506 -4.41 -14.61 -15.08
N PRO A 507 -5.57 -15.08 -15.55
CA PRO A 507 -6.28 -14.44 -16.66
C PRO A 507 -6.63 -12.98 -16.36
N PHE A 508 -6.53 -12.11 -17.35
CA PHE A 508 -7.04 -10.73 -17.23
C PHE A 508 -8.55 -10.73 -17.05
N LYS A 509 -9.06 -9.76 -16.28
CA LYS A 509 -10.50 -9.55 -16.12
C LYS A 509 -11.12 -9.16 -17.47
N THR A 510 -12.06 -9.97 -17.94
CA THR A 510 -12.92 -9.58 -19.06
C THR A 510 -14.11 -8.78 -18.51
N PRO A 511 -14.46 -7.62 -19.08
CA PRO A 511 -15.74 -7.00 -18.82
C PRO A 511 -16.86 -8.00 -19.08
N PRO A 512 -17.98 -7.99 -18.32
CA PRO A 512 -19.14 -8.78 -18.68
C PRO A 512 -19.56 -8.38 -20.10
N SER A 513 -19.65 -9.37 -20.99
CA SER A 513 -20.08 -9.24 -22.39
C SER A 513 -21.53 -8.81 -22.50
#